data_AF-A0A7C6X2U8-F1
#
_entry.id   AF-A0A7C6X2U8-F1
#
_cell.length_a   1.000
_cell.length_b   1.000
_cell.length_c   1.000
_cell.angle_alpha   90.00
_cell.angle_beta   90.00
_cell.angle_gamma   90.00
#
_symmetry.space_group_name_H-M   'P 1'
#
loop_
_entity.id
_entity.type
_entity.pdbx_description
1 polymer ?
#
loop_
_entity_poly.entity_id
_entity_poly.type
_entity_poly.pdbx_seq_one_letter_code
_entity_poly.pdbx_strand_id
1 'polypeptide(L)'
;MMARRVVRYWEKWGGQEGRAMRGIVSAFNESQDRFLVEMEQAGDWSSSPDLPRFLAAQSSGNPPDVIGLEDHQVVDLAHEGVLVPLNRYSGDIFLPVFERRHPNPQIERFRDILSTCALVSDPRVPGWLGYLERIRSAFEDIWSGRKTPAEALSSLTVLMM
;
A
#
# COMPACT_ATOMS: atom_id res chain seq x y z
N MET A 1 -32.05 7.89 14.94
CA MET A 1 -30.60 7.73 14.64
C MET A 1 -30.49 6.78 13.46
N MET A 2 -29.96 7.20 12.31
CA MET A 2 -29.75 6.28 11.18
C MET A 2 -28.52 5.40 11.44
N ALA A 3 -28.58 4.13 11.06
CA ALA A 3 -27.43 3.22 11.17
C ALA A 3 -26.28 3.70 10.27
N ARG A 4 -25.03 3.62 10.77
CA ARG A 4 -23.83 3.93 10.00
C ARG A 4 -23.68 2.93 8.84
N ARG A 5 -23.22 3.39 7.68
CA ARG A 5 -22.88 2.50 6.54
C ARG A 5 -21.52 1.87 6.78
N VAL A 6 -21.45 0.54 6.75
CA VAL A 6 -20.19 -0.19 6.94
C VAL A 6 -19.36 -0.14 5.66
N VAL A 7 -18.05 0.05 5.82
CA VAL A 7 -17.03 -0.01 4.76
C VAL A 7 -15.97 -1.00 5.20
N ARG A 8 -15.82 -2.11 4.48
CA ARG A 8 -14.79 -3.12 4.74
C ARG A 8 -13.48 -2.72 4.09
N TYR A 9 -12.46 -2.50 4.90
CA TYR A 9 -11.13 -2.11 4.47
C TYR A 9 -10.12 -3.22 4.73
N TRP A 10 -9.52 -3.76 3.67
CA TRP A 10 -8.44 -4.74 3.76
C TRP A 10 -7.07 -4.05 3.68
N GLU A 11 -6.30 -4.16 4.75
CA GLU A 11 -5.00 -3.52 4.93
C GLU A 11 -3.88 -4.57 4.90
N LYS A 12 -2.81 -4.31 4.15
CA LYS A 12 -1.64 -5.19 4.07
C LYS A 12 -0.73 -5.09 5.31
N TRP A 13 -0.69 -3.92 5.94
CA TRP A 13 0.23 -3.65 7.03
C TRP A 13 -0.21 -4.30 8.35
N GLY A 14 0.68 -5.15 8.90
CA GLY A 14 0.61 -5.67 10.26
C GLY A 14 1.47 -4.87 11.25
N GLY A 15 1.72 -5.42 12.44
CA GLY A 15 2.73 -4.88 13.35
C GLY A 15 2.51 -3.42 13.80
N GLN A 16 3.54 -2.60 13.70
CA GLN A 16 3.51 -1.19 14.12
C GLN A 16 2.73 -0.32 13.14
N GLU A 17 2.93 -0.55 11.85
CA GLU A 17 2.28 0.12 10.73
C GLU A 17 0.76 -0.16 10.78
N GLY A 18 0.37 -1.41 11.00
CA GLY A 18 -1.04 -1.78 11.18
C GLY A 18 -1.68 -1.13 12.41
N ARG A 19 -0.91 -0.88 13.50
CA ARG A 19 -1.42 -0.09 14.64
C ARG A 19 -1.63 1.38 14.27
N ALA A 20 -0.71 1.96 13.51
CA ALA A 20 -0.86 3.33 13.00
C ALA A 20 -2.09 3.46 12.09
N MET A 21 -2.29 2.52 11.17
CA MET A 21 -3.47 2.47 10.30
C MET A 21 -4.77 2.33 11.09
N ARG A 22 -4.82 1.49 12.12
CA ARG A 22 -5.97 1.43 13.03
C ARG A 22 -6.25 2.76 13.73
N GLY A 23 -5.22 3.50 14.11
CA GLY A 23 -5.36 4.85 14.66
C GLY A 23 -6.05 5.81 13.69
N ILE A 24 -5.65 5.78 12.41
CA ILE A 24 -6.28 6.58 11.35
C ILE A 24 -7.76 6.19 11.17
N VAL A 25 -8.04 4.88 11.12
CA VAL A 25 -9.42 4.35 11.00
C VAL A 25 -10.29 4.79 12.18
N SER A 26 -9.76 4.73 13.41
CA SER A 26 -10.48 5.20 14.61
C SER A 26 -10.80 6.69 14.52
N ALA A 27 -9.81 7.51 14.19
CA ALA A 27 -10.00 8.95 14.04
C ALA A 27 -11.05 9.29 12.96
N PHE A 28 -11.05 8.59 11.83
CA PHE A 28 -12.08 8.75 10.80
C PHE A 28 -13.48 8.36 11.32
N ASN A 29 -13.59 7.21 11.99
CA ASN A 29 -14.85 6.73 12.55
C ASN A 29 -15.40 7.63 13.68
N GLU A 30 -14.54 8.32 14.41
CA GLU A 30 -14.89 9.28 15.47
C GLU A 30 -15.25 10.65 14.90
N SER A 31 -14.69 11.04 13.75
CA SER A 31 -14.90 12.37 13.14
C SER A 31 -16.30 12.56 12.53
N GLN A 32 -17.09 11.50 12.38
CA GLN A 32 -18.37 11.52 11.67
C GLN A 32 -19.30 10.35 12.04
N ASP A 33 -20.60 10.47 11.71
CA ASP A 33 -21.65 9.49 12.03
C ASP A 33 -22.31 8.82 10.79
N ARG A 34 -21.70 8.94 9.62
CA ARG A 34 -22.22 8.43 8.35
C ARG A 34 -21.68 7.04 7.98
N PHE A 35 -20.42 6.78 8.28
CA PHE A 35 -19.69 5.59 7.90
C PHE A 35 -19.03 4.93 9.11
N LEU A 36 -18.90 3.61 9.05
CA LEU A 36 -18.10 2.81 9.97
C LEU A 36 -17.11 2.00 9.13
N VAL A 37 -15.83 2.32 9.23
CA VAL A 37 -14.76 1.58 8.56
C VAL A 37 -14.34 0.42 9.46
N GLU A 38 -14.51 -0.79 8.96
CA GLU A 38 -14.04 -2.03 9.58
C GLU A 38 -12.76 -2.47 8.87
N MET A 39 -11.63 -2.28 9.55
CA MET A 39 -10.33 -2.65 9.01
C MET A 39 -9.96 -4.09 9.37
N GLU A 40 -9.58 -4.87 8.37
CA GLU A 40 -9.04 -6.20 8.51
C GLU A 40 -7.61 -6.24 7.96
N GLN A 41 -6.70 -6.91 8.67
CA GLN A 41 -5.39 -7.21 8.10
C GLN A 41 -5.51 -8.35 7.08
N ALA A 42 -5.18 -8.07 5.83
CA ALA A 42 -5.32 -8.98 4.69
C ALA A 42 -3.99 -9.16 3.96
N GLY A 43 -2.94 -9.48 4.71
CA GLY A 43 -1.62 -9.75 4.17
C GLY A 43 -0.52 -9.59 5.22
N ASP A 44 0.70 -9.74 4.72
CA ASP A 44 1.96 -9.46 5.39
C ASP A 44 2.94 -8.89 4.37
N TRP A 45 4.20 -8.66 4.75
CA TRP A 45 5.24 -8.19 3.84
C TRP A 45 5.44 -9.07 2.59
N SER A 46 5.28 -10.39 2.73
CA SER A 46 5.55 -11.33 1.63
C SER A 46 4.42 -11.40 0.61
N SER A 47 3.19 -11.13 1.06
CA SER A 47 1.96 -11.22 0.26
C SER A 47 1.43 -9.85 -0.20
N SER A 48 1.55 -8.84 0.66
CA SER A 48 1.08 -7.44 0.58
C SER A 48 0.31 -7.00 -0.66
N PRO A 49 -1.03 -6.92 -0.57
CA PRO A 49 -1.92 -7.73 0.26
C PRO A 49 -2.08 -9.13 -0.33
N ASP A 50 -2.64 -10.08 0.42
CA ASP A 50 -2.92 -11.45 -0.04
C ASP A 50 -3.83 -11.46 -1.28
N LEU A 51 -3.21 -11.41 -2.47
CA LEU A 51 -3.89 -11.37 -3.76
C LEU A 51 -4.72 -12.62 -4.03
N PRO A 52 -4.23 -13.85 -3.77
CA PRO A 52 -5.06 -15.05 -3.88
C PRO A 52 -6.35 -14.94 -3.06
N ARG A 53 -6.27 -14.45 -1.82
CA ARG A 53 -7.44 -14.23 -0.97
C ARG A 53 -8.38 -13.16 -1.54
N PHE A 54 -7.85 -12.05 -2.04
CA PHE A 54 -8.64 -10.99 -2.68
C PHE A 54 -9.38 -11.50 -3.93
N LEU A 55 -8.68 -12.19 -4.84
CA LEU A 55 -9.27 -12.70 -6.08
C LEU A 55 -10.33 -13.78 -5.80
N ALA A 56 -10.15 -14.60 -4.77
CA ALA A 56 -11.17 -15.55 -4.32
C ALA A 56 -12.41 -14.84 -3.76
N ALA A 57 -12.21 -13.78 -2.97
CA ALA A 57 -13.30 -12.96 -2.44
C ALA A 57 -14.06 -12.23 -3.55
N GLN A 58 -13.35 -11.69 -4.54
CA GLN A 58 -13.91 -11.08 -5.75
C GLN A 58 -14.78 -12.09 -6.53
N SER A 59 -14.23 -13.27 -6.80
CA SER A 59 -14.91 -14.32 -7.58
C SER A 59 -16.15 -14.89 -6.88
N SER A 60 -16.16 -14.90 -5.54
CA SER A 60 -17.31 -15.31 -4.72
C SER A 60 -18.33 -14.20 -4.49
N GLY A 61 -18.11 -13.00 -5.05
CA GLY A 61 -19.02 -11.86 -4.91
C GLY A 61 -18.99 -11.21 -3.53
N ASN A 62 -17.94 -11.43 -2.74
CA ASN A 62 -17.76 -10.85 -1.41
C ASN A 62 -16.39 -10.14 -1.21
N PRO A 63 -15.90 -9.31 -2.15
CA PRO A 63 -14.64 -8.57 -2.00
C PRO A 63 -14.76 -7.48 -0.92
N PRO A 64 -13.65 -6.96 -0.36
CA PRO A 64 -13.69 -5.75 0.46
C PRO A 64 -14.14 -4.53 -0.35
N ASP A 65 -14.58 -3.47 0.32
CA ASP A 65 -14.94 -2.20 -0.33
C ASP A 65 -13.70 -1.38 -0.70
N VAL A 66 -12.64 -1.49 0.10
CA VAL A 66 -11.33 -0.85 -0.09
C VAL A 66 -10.22 -1.87 0.19
N ILE A 67 -9.17 -1.88 -0.62
CA ILE A 67 -7.99 -2.74 -0.43
C ILE A 67 -6.69 -1.94 -0.55
N GLY A 68 -5.75 -2.18 0.37
CA GLY A 68 -4.43 -1.56 0.40
C GLY A 68 -3.43 -2.29 -0.50
N LEU A 69 -3.39 -1.92 -1.78
CA LEU A 69 -2.51 -2.51 -2.80
C LEU A 69 -1.09 -1.91 -2.80
N GLU A 70 -0.15 -2.62 -3.41
CA GLU A 70 1.13 -2.07 -3.87
C GLU A 70 1.04 -1.59 -5.33
N ASP A 71 1.85 -0.58 -5.67
CA ASP A 71 1.81 0.09 -6.97
C ASP A 71 1.89 -0.88 -8.16
N HIS A 72 2.73 -1.91 -8.05
CA HIS A 72 2.92 -2.89 -9.12
C HIS A 72 1.68 -3.77 -9.36
N GLN A 73 0.83 -3.96 -8.35
CA GLN A 73 -0.38 -4.78 -8.44
C GLN A 73 -1.54 -4.03 -9.08
N VAL A 74 -1.55 -2.69 -8.97
CA VAL A 74 -2.64 -1.86 -9.48
C VAL A 74 -2.82 -2.05 -10.98
N VAL A 75 -1.73 -2.17 -11.74
CA VAL A 75 -1.78 -2.30 -13.20
C VAL A 75 -2.46 -3.61 -13.62
N ASP A 76 -2.03 -4.73 -13.06
CA ASP A 76 -2.55 -6.05 -13.41
C ASP A 76 -4.02 -6.18 -13.01
N LEU A 77 -4.37 -5.79 -11.78
CA LEU A 77 -5.75 -5.85 -11.29
C LEU A 77 -6.69 -4.87 -12.02
N ALA A 78 -6.18 -3.72 -12.47
CA ALA A 78 -6.95 -2.81 -13.31
C ALA A 78 -7.22 -3.42 -14.69
N HIS A 79 -6.23 -4.09 -15.29
CA HIS A 79 -6.41 -4.79 -16.57
C HIS A 79 -7.41 -5.94 -16.47
N GLU A 80 -7.42 -6.66 -15.34
CA GLU A 80 -8.41 -7.71 -15.04
C GLU A 80 -9.83 -7.16 -14.77
N GLY A 81 -9.98 -5.84 -14.62
CA GLY A 81 -11.28 -5.20 -14.39
C GLY A 81 -11.84 -5.46 -12.99
N VAL A 82 -11.00 -5.87 -12.04
CA VAL A 82 -11.40 -6.14 -10.65
C VAL A 82 -11.33 -4.92 -9.73
N LEU A 83 -10.76 -3.82 -10.23
CA LEU A 83 -10.73 -2.52 -9.54
C LEU A 83 -11.76 -1.55 -10.11
N VAL A 84 -12.36 -0.76 -9.23
CA VAL A 84 -13.25 0.34 -9.62
C VAL A 84 -12.40 1.57 -9.95
N PRO A 85 -12.44 2.11 -11.19
CA PRO A 85 -11.69 3.31 -11.53
C PRO A 85 -12.18 4.53 -10.74
N LEU A 86 -11.31 5.14 -9.93
CA LEU A 86 -11.67 6.30 -9.11
C LEU A 86 -11.99 7.53 -9.97
N ASN A 87 -11.39 7.66 -11.16
CA ASN A 87 -11.68 8.75 -12.12
C ASN A 87 -13.18 8.87 -12.48
N ARG A 88 -13.95 7.78 -12.34
CA ARG A 88 -15.40 7.76 -12.55
C ARG A 88 -16.18 8.52 -11.47
N TYR A 89 -15.58 8.67 -10.29
CA TYR A 89 -16.14 9.37 -9.12
C TYR A 89 -15.38 10.65 -8.79
N SER A 90 -14.15 10.77 -9.27
CA SER A 90 -13.27 11.93 -9.18
C SER A 90 -13.16 12.61 -10.54
N GLY A 91 -14.24 13.17 -11.07
CA GLY A 91 -14.07 14.10 -12.20
C GLY A 91 -13.07 15.18 -11.77
N ASP A 92 -11.96 15.38 -12.49
CA ASP A 92 -10.92 16.44 -12.42
C ASP A 92 -10.51 17.05 -11.05
N ILE A 93 -10.94 16.48 -9.93
CA ILE A 93 -10.99 17.17 -8.64
C ILE A 93 -9.83 16.74 -7.75
N PHE A 94 -9.33 15.50 -7.82
CA PHE A 94 -8.46 15.00 -6.75
C PHE A 94 -7.04 15.57 -6.77
N LEU A 95 -6.31 15.53 -7.88
CA LEU A 95 -4.95 16.10 -7.94
C LEU A 95 -4.95 17.64 -7.78
N PRO A 96 -5.79 18.39 -8.50
CA PRO A 96 -5.77 19.85 -8.39
C PRO A 96 -6.32 20.36 -7.05
N VAL A 97 -7.30 19.69 -6.42
CA VAL A 97 -7.79 20.10 -5.08
C VAL A 97 -6.84 19.65 -3.97
N PHE A 98 -6.22 18.47 -4.09
CA PHE A 98 -5.20 18.02 -3.16
C PHE A 98 -4.06 19.03 -3.11
N GLU A 99 -3.45 19.36 -4.26
CA GLU A 99 -2.37 20.36 -4.33
C GLU A 99 -2.81 21.72 -3.74
N ARG A 100 -4.01 22.20 -4.09
CA ARG A 100 -4.51 23.50 -3.61
C ARG A 100 -4.85 23.56 -2.12
N ARG A 101 -5.13 22.43 -1.45
CA ARG A 101 -5.57 22.40 -0.04
C ARG A 101 -4.59 21.69 0.89
N HIS A 102 -3.50 21.15 0.36
CA HIS A 102 -2.54 20.42 1.16
C HIS A 102 -1.78 21.38 2.10
N PRO A 103 -1.76 21.13 3.41
CA PRO A 103 -1.17 22.05 4.39
C PRO A 103 0.36 22.13 4.31
N ASN A 104 1.01 21.21 3.58
CA ASN A 104 2.45 21.22 3.40
C ASN A 104 2.84 22.11 2.19
N PRO A 105 3.52 23.26 2.41
CA PRO A 105 3.91 24.17 1.34
C PRO A 105 4.97 23.58 0.38
N GLN A 106 5.54 22.41 0.69
CA GLN A 106 6.53 21.75 -0.15
C GLN A 106 5.92 20.83 -1.20
N ILE A 107 4.59 20.63 -1.22
CA ILE A 107 3.95 19.68 -2.14
C ILE A 107 4.15 20.06 -3.62
N GLU A 108 4.11 21.35 -3.93
CA GLU A 108 4.33 21.86 -5.29
C GLU A 108 5.78 21.66 -5.72
N ARG A 109 6.74 21.90 -4.82
CA ARG A 109 8.16 21.65 -5.10
C ARG A 109 8.45 20.17 -5.32
N PHE A 110 7.79 19.30 -4.58
CA PHE A 110 7.94 17.86 -4.77
C PHE A 110 7.47 17.43 -6.17
N ARG A 111 6.32 17.94 -6.63
CA ARG A 111 5.83 17.72 -8.00
C ARG A 111 6.82 18.25 -9.04
N ASP A 112 7.31 19.48 -8.86
CA ASP A 112 8.23 20.11 -9.79
C ASP A 112 9.54 19.29 -9.89
N ILE A 113 10.07 18.82 -8.76
CA ILE A 113 11.21 17.90 -8.72
C ILE A 113 10.90 16.61 -9.49
N LEU A 114 9.78 15.94 -9.18
CA LEU A 114 9.40 14.68 -9.86
C LEU A 114 9.27 14.84 -11.37
N SER A 115 8.73 15.96 -11.84
CA SER A 115 8.58 16.25 -13.28
C SER A 115 9.91 16.48 -14.01
N THR A 116 10.98 16.77 -13.27
CA THR A 116 12.34 16.93 -13.80
C THR A 116 13.20 15.67 -13.67
N CYS A 117 12.76 14.68 -12.89
CA CYS A 117 13.51 13.46 -12.67
C CYS A 117 13.31 12.46 -13.81
N ALA A 118 14.41 11.84 -14.25
CA ALA A 118 14.34 10.56 -14.95
C ALA A 118 13.96 9.49 -13.92
N LEU A 119 12.67 9.21 -13.79
CA LEU A 119 12.17 8.16 -12.90
C LEU A 119 12.67 6.80 -13.42
N VAL A 120 13.52 6.15 -12.63
CA VAL A 120 14.03 4.81 -12.92
C VAL A 120 13.16 3.83 -12.14
N SER A 121 12.39 3.01 -12.86
CA SER A 121 11.72 1.84 -12.28
C SER A 121 12.75 0.76 -11.94
N ASP A 122 12.35 -0.25 -11.16
CA ASP A 122 13.20 -1.37 -10.79
C ASP A 122 14.10 -1.88 -11.93
N PRO A 123 15.38 -2.15 -11.65
CA PRO A 123 16.33 -2.57 -12.67
C PRO A 123 15.87 -3.90 -13.28
N ARG A 124 15.62 -3.89 -14.59
CA ARG A 124 15.29 -5.09 -15.38
C ARG A 124 16.55 -5.93 -15.64
N VAL A 125 17.25 -6.32 -14.59
CA VAL A 125 18.44 -7.18 -14.68
C VAL A 125 18.04 -8.66 -14.55
N PRO A 126 18.59 -9.55 -15.39
CA PRO A 126 18.46 -10.99 -15.17
C PRO A 126 18.94 -11.35 -13.76
N GLY A 127 18.10 -12.06 -13.00
CA GLY A 127 18.40 -12.40 -11.59
C GLY A 127 17.90 -11.40 -10.55
N TRP A 128 17.23 -10.30 -10.94
CA TRP A 128 16.57 -9.37 -10.01
C TRP A 128 15.72 -10.08 -8.94
N LEU A 129 14.95 -11.09 -9.34
CA LEU A 129 14.15 -11.90 -8.42
C LEU A 129 15.00 -12.59 -7.33
N GLY A 130 16.21 -13.04 -7.67
CA GLY A 130 17.13 -13.65 -6.70
C GLY A 130 17.70 -12.65 -5.69
N TYR A 131 17.89 -11.39 -6.10
CA TYR A 131 18.23 -10.30 -5.19
C TYR A 131 17.04 -9.92 -4.31
N LEU A 132 15.83 -9.90 -4.89
CA LEU A 132 14.61 -9.53 -4.18
C LEU A 132 14.30 -10.48 -3.03
N GLU A 133 14.46 -11.80 -3.23
CA GLU A 133 14.29 -12.80 -2.16
C GLU A 133 15.27 -12.60 -0.99
N ARG A 134 16.50 -12.19 -1.30
CA ARG A 134 17.52 -11.95 -0.27
C ARG A 134 17.28 -10.67 0.49
N ILE A 135 16.88 -9.62 -0.22
CA ILE A 135 16.46 -8.35 0.38
C ILE A 135 15.23 -8.58 1.26
N ARG A 136 14.25 -9.36 0.79
CA ARG A 136 13.06 -9.77 1.55
C ARG A 136 13.44 -10.49 2.85
N SER A 137 14.32 -11.47 2.80
CA SER A 137 14.82 -12.18 3.99
C SER A 137 15.57 -11.25 4.96
N ALA A 138 16.36 -10.31 4.44
CA ALA A 138 17.06 -9.34 5.27
C ALA A 138 16.08 -8.39 5.99
N PHE A 139 15.02 -7.92 5.31
CA PHE A 139 13.97 -7.12 5.95
C PHE A 139 13.20 -7.90 7.01
N GLU A 140 12.87 -9.16 6.76
CA GLU A 140 12.23 -10.02 7.77
C GLU A 140 13.08 -10.19 9.03
N ASP A 141 14.39 -10.35 8.89
CA ASP A 141 15.31 -10.45 10.03
C ASP A 141 15.40 -9.15 10.83
N ILE A 142 15.37 -8.00 10.16
CA ILE A 142 15.36 -6.68 10.82
C ILE A 142 14.06 -6.49 11.61
N TRP A 143 12.92 -6.69 10.97
CA TRP A 143 11.62 -6.39 11.56
C TRP A 143 11.18 -7.39 12.62
N SER A 144 11.66 -8.64 12.55
CA SER A 144 11.49 -9.62 13.62
C SER A 144 12.46 -9.42 14.80
N GLY A 145 13.40 -8.47 14.69
CA GLY A 145 14.41 -8.21 15.71
C GLY A 145 15.50 -9.28 15.80
N ARG A 146 15.61 -10.17 14.80
CA ARG A 146 16.66 -11.20 14.73
C ARG A 146 18.01 -10.62 14.36
N LYS A 147 18.04 -9.55 13.57
CA LYS A 147 19.25 -8.83 13.17
C LYS A 147 19.05 -7.33 13.27
N THR A 148 20.14 -6.61 13.53
CA THR A 148 20.19 -5.17 13.30
C THR A 148 20.27 -4.87 11.80
N PRO A 149 19.90 -3.65 11.36
CA PRO A 149 20.08 -3.24 9.96
C PRO A 149 21.51 -3.40 9.44
N ALA A 150 22.52 -3.17 10.29
CA ALA A 150 23.93 -3.32 9.90
C ALA A 150 24.33 -4.79 9.66
N GLU A 151 23.84 -5.72 10.49
CA GLU A 151 24.07 -7.16 10.33
C GLU A 151 23.33 -7.73 9.11
N ALA A 152 22.08 -7.31 8.90
CA ALA A 152 21.29 -7.69 7.74
C ALA A 152 21.94 -7.19 6.43
N LEU A 153 22.42 -5.95 6.40
CA LEU A 153 23.12 -5.39 5.24
C LEU A 153 24.42 -6.15 4.92
N SER A 154 25.21 -6.48 5.95
CA SER A 154 26.47 -7.24 5.78
C SER A 154 26.23 -8.61 5.13
N SER A 155 25.08 -9.24 5.41
CA SER A 155 24.71 -10.53 4.81
C SER A 155 24.37 -10.45 3.31
N LEU A 156 24.08 -9.25 2.79
CA LEU A 156 23.83 -9.01 1.37
C LEU A 156 25.13 -8.74 0.59
N THR A 157 26.17 -8.19 1.24
CA THR A 157 27.41 -7.73 0.59
C THR A 157 28.37 -8.86 0.21
N VAL A 158 28.36 -9.98 0.94
CA VAL A 158 29.31 -11.10 0.76
C VAL A 158 29.17 -11.83 -0.59
N LEU A 159 28.13 -11.53 -1.38
CA LEU A 159 27.79 -12.24 -2.62
C LEU A 159 27.63 -11.34 -3.85
N MET A 160 28.06 -10.07 -3.77
CA MET A 160 28.08 -9.14 -4.91
C MET A 160 29.48 -8.95 -5.53
N MET A 161 30.45 -9.79 -5.15
CA MET A 161 31.71 -10.03 -5.88
C MET A 161 31.58 -11.30 -6.72
#